data_AF-A0A9D8M6J4-F1
#
_entry.id   AF-A0A9D8M6J4-F1
#
_cell.length_a   1.000
_cell.length_b   1.000
_cell.length_c   1.000
_cell.angle_alpha   90.00
_cell.angle_beta   90.00
_cell.angle_gamma   90.00
#
_symmetry.space_group_name_H-M   'P 1'
#
loop_
_entity.id
_entity.type
_entity.pdbx_description
1 polymer ?
#
loop_
_entity_poly.entity_id
_entity_poly.type
_entity_poly.pdbx_seq_one_letter_code
_entity_poly.pdbx_strand_id
1 'polypeptide(L)'
;DEAGVTKGALYHHFESKDEILRLIHDEFIEAELRQARDIVARELPPRDTLALIMEALVDSLDTYLDSIEIFFRERYLLSQDVMAEIRAKRDDLEELVVHTLERGVADGSFRPQPSLKVAAFGVIGICAWGYQWYRQGGPLRGREIGRMYASMVLEGLEAPRRAD
;
A
#
# COMPACT_ATOMS: atom_id res chain seq x y z
N ASP A 1 22.83 11.80 19.06
CA ASP A 1 23.79 10.77 18.67
C ASP A 1 23.21 9.92 17.57
N GLU A 2 23.24 10.48 16.36
CA GLU A 2 22.92 9.81 15.10
C GLU A 2 24.04 8.82 14.80
N ALA A 3 23.71 7.54 14.65
CA ALA A 3 24.63 6.58 14.07
C ALA A 3 24.97 7.05 12.65
N GLY A 4 26.14 7.64 12.50
CA GLY A 4 26.69 8.18 11.25
C GLY A 4 27.03 7.07 10.25
N VAL A 5 26.02 6.36 9.77
CA VAL A 5 26.13 5.54 8.56
C VAL A 5 26.14 6.52 7.40
N THR A 6 27.34 6.90 6.96
CA THR A 6 27.48 7.69 5.73
C THR A 6 26.86 6.93 4.56
N LYS A 7 26.26 7.65 3.59
CA LYS A 7 25.68 7.07 2.36
C LYS A 7 26.62 6.07 1.65
N GLY A 8 27.93 6.15 1.84
CA GLY A 8 28.92 5.20 1.30
C GLY A 8 29.07 3.89 2.09
N ALA A 9 28.79 3.87 3.40
CA ALA A 9 28.98 2.69 4.25
C ALA A 9 27.95 1.58 3.97
N LEU A 10 26.75 1.94 3.52
CA LEU A 10 25.72 0.98 3.07
C LEU A 10 26.18 0.18 1.84
N TYR A 11 26.92 0.79 0.90
CA TYR A 11 27.36 0.12 -0.33
C TYR A 11 28.51 -0.88 -0.12
N HIS A 12 29.15 -0.90 1.04
CA HIS A 12 30.26 -1.82 1.31
C HIS A 12 29.82 -3.21 1.80
N HIS A 13 28.55 -3.37 2.21
CA HIS A 13 28.01 -4.61 2.76
C HIS A 13 27.09 -5.39 1.81
N PHE A 14 26.81 -4.86 0.62
CA PHE A 14 25.91 -5.48 -0.36
C PHE A 14 26.58 -5.56 -1.73
N GLU A 15 26.29 -6.63 -2.47
CA GLU A 15 26.97 -6.95 -3.73
C GLU A 15 26.59 -5.97 -4.85
N SER A 16 25.45 -5.28 -4.70
CA SER A 16 25.01 -4.24 -5.64
C SER A 16 23.97 -3.29 -5.05
N LYS A 17 23.83 -2.11 -5.68
CA LYS A 17 22.74 -1.16 -5.41
C LYS A 17 21.34 -1.80 -5.58
N ASP A 18 21.24 -2.74 -6.51
CA ASP A 18 20.03 -3.51 -6.78
C ASP A 18 19.61 -4.36 -5.58
N GLU A 19 20.56 -5.02 -4.93
CA GLU A 19 20.30 -5.80 -3.72
C GLU A 19 19.81 -4.92 -2.56
N ILE A 20 20.44 -3.77 -2.35
CA ILE A 20 20.04 -2.81 -1.30
C ILE A 20 18.61 -2.34 -1.54
N LEU A 21 18.29 -1.89 -2.76
CA LEU A 21 16.96 -1.37 -3.07
C LEU A 21 15.88 -2.45 -3.04
N ARG A 22 16.22 -3.70 -3.41
CA ARG A 22 15.33 -4.86 -3.22
C ARG A 22 15.03 -5.07 -1.74
N LEU A 23 16.05 -5.07 -0.88
CA LEU A 23 15.86 -5.27 0.57
C LEU A 23 15.06 -4.13 1.20
N ILE A 24 15.31 -2.88 0.81
CA ILE A 24 14.52 -1.71 1.24
C ILE A 24 13.05 -1.85 0.81
N HIS A 25 12.80 -2.30 -0.42
CA HIS A 25 11.44 -2.53 -0.88
C HIS A 25 10.77 -3.67 -0.10
N ASP A 26 11.48 -4.78 0.07
CA ASP A 26 11.01 -5.98 0.76
C ASP A 26 10.60 -5.68 2.21
N GLU A 27 11.32 -4.80 2.90
CA GLU A 27 11.03 -4.41 4.27
C GLU A 27 9.59 -3.92 4.45
N PHE A 28 9.15 -2.98 3.61
CA PHE A 28 7.82 -2.38 3.76
C PHE A 28 6.73 -3.18 3.01
N ILE A 29 6.99 -3.66 1.79
CA ILE A 29 5.94 -4.36 1.02
C ILE A 29 5.52 -5.67 1.69
N GLU A 30 6.45 -6.38 2.33
CA GLU A 30 6.13 -7.62 3.05
C GLU A 30 5.32 -7.32 4.31
N ALA A 31 5.57 -6.19 4.97
CA ALA A 31 4.76 -5.76 6.11
C ALA A 31 3.32 -5.42 5.66
N GLU A 32 3.17 -4.66 4.58
CA GLU A 32 1.88 -4.32 3.98
C GLU A 32 1.12 -5.57 3.53
N LEU A 33 1.79 -6.48 2.81
CA LEU A 33 1.21 -7.75 2.35
C LEU A 33 0.76 -8.63 3.51
N ARG A 34 1.58 -8.79 4.56
CA ARG A 34 1.20 -9.58 5.74
C ARG A 34 -0.05 -9.00 6.40
N GLN A 35 -0.08 -7.68 6.64
CA GLN A 35 -1.25 -7.02 7.24
C GLN A 35 -2.49 -7.18 6.35
N ALA A 36 -2.37 -6.99 5.03
CA ALA A 36 -3.48 -7.17 4.10
C ALA A 36 -4.02 -8.62 4.09
N ARG A 37 -3.12 -9.62 4.10
CA ARG A 37 -3.48 -11.04 4.19
C ARG A 37 -4.20 -11.35 5.50
N ASP A 38 -3.69 -10.86 6.63
CA ASP A 38 -4.31 -11.03 7.94
C ASP A 38 -5.70 -10.38 7.99
N ILE A 39 -5.88 -9.22 7.37
CA ILE A 39 -7.18 -8.54 7.28
C ILE A 39 -8.17 -9.35 6.44
N VAL A 40 -7.76 -9.82 5.25
CA VAL A 40 -8.61 -10.63 4.36
C VAL A 40 -9.02 -11.95 5.04
N ALA A 41 -8.10 -12.59 5.77
CA ALA A 41 -8.35 -13.83 6.49
C ALA A 41 -9.39 -13.71 7.63
N ARG A 42 -9.74 -12.49 8.06
CA ARG A 42 -10.80 -12.25 9.06
C ARG A 42 -12.21 -12.38 8.50
N GLU A 43 -12.36 -12.51 7.17
CA GLU A 43 -13.64 -12.69 6.48
C GLU A 43 -14.71 -11.64 6.84
N LEU A 44 -14.26 -10.40 7.10
CA LEU A 44 -15.14 -9.26 7.38
C LEU A 44 -15.97 -8.88 6.14
N PRO A 45 -17.03 -8.05 6.32
CA PRO A 45 -17.70 -7.41 5.19
C PRO A 45 -16.70 -6.72 4.25
N PRO A 46 -16.90 -6.73 2.92
CA PRO A 46 -15.96 -6.14 1.96
C PRO A 46 -15.65 -4.67 2.22
N ARG A 47 -16.65 -3.89 2.67
CA ARG A 47 -16.48 -2.51 3.12
C ARG A 47 -15.41 -2.39 4.21
N ASP A 48 -15.55 -3.17 5.28
CA ASP A 48 -14.67 -3.12 6.45
C ASP A 48 -13.28 -3.66 6.11
N THR A 49 -13.23 -4.71 5.28
CA THR A 49 -11.99 -5.28 4.76
C THR A 49 -11.19 -4.22 3.98
N LEU A 50 -11.84 -3.53 3.03
CA LEU A 50 -11.18 -2.50 2.23
C LEU A 50 -10.73 -1.31 3.08
N ALA A 51 -11.57 -0.88 4.03
CA ALA A 51 -11.21 0.17 4.98
C ALA A 51 -9.93 -0.18 5.75
N LEU A 52 -9.87 -1.37 6.33
CA LEU A 52 -8.72 -1.83 7.11
C LEU A 52 -7.46 -2.00 6.25
N ILE A 53 -7.58 -2.45 5.00
CA ILE A 53 -6.44 -2.52 4.08
C ILE A 53 -5.90 -1.11 3.82
N MET A 54 -6.77 -0.15 3.48
CA MET A 54 -6.34 1.24 3.25
C MET A 54 -5.72 1.86 4.49
N GLU A 55 -6.29 1.62 5.67
CA GLU A 55 -5.69 2.03 6.95
C GLU A 55 -4.29 1.46 7.11
N ALA A 56 -4.10 0.16 6.92
CA ALA A 56 -2.80 -0.49 7.06
C ALA A 56 -1.75 0.03 6.07
N LEU A 57 -2.15 0.28 4.81
CA LEU A 57 -1.24 0.83 3.79
C LEU A 57 -0.77 2.25 4.11
N VAL A 58 -1.61 3.08 4.72
CA VAL A 58 -1.20 4.44 5.12
C VAL A 58 -0.50 4.44 6.47
N ASP A 59 -0.88 3.56 7.40
CA ASP A 59 -0.20 3.35 8.70
C ASP A 59 1.25 2.88 8.49
N SER A 60 1.56 2.21 7.38
CA SER A 60 2.94 1.81 7.03
C SER A 60 3.88 3.02 6.95
N LEU A 61 3.39 4.22 6.58
CA LEU A 61 4.18 5.44 6.52
C LEU A 61 4.72 5.89 7.90
N ASP A 62 4.00 5.62 9.00
CA ASP A 62 4.51 5.93 10.34
C ASP A 62 5.79 5.14 10.65
N THR A 63 5.97 3.97 10.04
CA THR A 63 7.11 3.06 10.33
C THR A 63 8.17 3.08 9.24
N TYR A 64 7.77 3.11 7.97
CA TYR A 64 8.64 2.83 6.82
C TYR A 64 8.83 4.01 5.87
N LEU A 65 8.52 5.25 6.29
CA LEU A 65 8.60 6.44 5.41
C LEU A 65 9.95 6.53 4.67
N ASP A 66 11.07 6.41 5.40
CA ASP A 66 12.41 6.49 4.81
C ASP A 66 12.64 5.41 3.74
N SER A 67 12.25 4.16 4.02
CA SER A 67 12.37 3.04 3.09
C SER A 67 11.51 3.26 1.83
N ILE A 68 10.29 3.74 2.01
CA ILE A 68 9.35 4.06 0.92
C ILE A 68 9.89 5.22 0.06
N GLU A 69 10.39 6.29 0.68
CA GLU A 69 10.97 7.45 -0.02
C GLU A 69 12.21 7.06 -0.84
N ILE A 70 13.14 6.32 -0.24
CA ILE A 70 14.35 5.84 -0.92
C ILE A 70 13.96 4.98 -2.13
N PHE A 71 13.03 4.04 -1.94
CA PHE A 71 12.55 3.18 -3.01
C PHE A 71 11.96 4.00 -4.17
N PHE A 72 10.99 4.88 -3.91
CA PHE A 72 10.33 5.63 -4.99
C PHE A 72 11.26 6.59 -5.72
N ARG A 73 12.26 7.14 -5.02
CA ARG A 73 13.29 8.01 -5.62
C ARG A 73 14.24 7.24 -6.54
N GLU A 74 14.63 6.03 -6.16
CA GLU A 74 15.73 5.32 -6.81
C GLU A 74 15.31 4.13 -7.67
N ARG A 75 14.04 3.70 -7.62
CA ARG A 75 13.52 2.55 -8.39
C ARG A 75 13.78 2.59 -9.89
N TYR A 76 13.97 3.77 -10.48
CA TYR A 76 14.27 3.94 -11.90
C TYR A 76 15.69 3.49 -12.29
N LEU A 77 16.53 3.20 -11.29
CA LEU A 77 17.91 2.75 -11.46
C LEU A 77 18.05 1.22 -11.33
N LEU A 78 16.97 0.52 -10.96
CA LEU A 78 16.96 -0.93 -10.77
C LEU A 78 17.03 -1.67 -12.11
N SER A 79 17.69 -2.83 -12.12
CA SER A 79 17.61 -3.76 -13.25
C SER A 79 16.18 -4.27 -13.48
N GLN A 80 15.93 -4.77 -14.69
CA GLN A 80 14.62 -5.30 -15.06
C GLN A 80 14.22 -6.55 -14.26
N ASP A 81 15.20 -7.38 -13.91
CA ASP A 81 14.99 -8.62 -13.15
C ASP A 81 14.54 -8.30 -11.71
N VAL A 82 15.25 -7.40 -11.02
CA VAL A 82 14.87 -6.97 -9.66
C VAL A 82 13.53 -6.23 -9.67
N MET A 83 13.28 -5.40 -10.69
CA MET A 83 11.96 -4.79 -10.86
C MET A 83 10.85 -5.82 -11.09
N ALA A 84 11.13 -6.98 -11.68
CA ALA A 84 10.14 -8.03 -11.87
C ALA A 84 9.76 -8.69 -10.54
N GLU A 85 10.74 -8.97 -9.68
CA GLU A 85 10.51 -9.50 -8.32
C GLU A 85 9.68 -8.52 -7.48
N ILE A 86 10.04 -7.24 -7.53
CA ILE A 86 9.30 -6.15 -6.86
C ILE A 86 7.86 -6.07 -7.37
N ARG A 87 7.65 -6.16 -8.69
CA ARG A 87 6.31 -6.15 -9.29
C ARG A 87 5.47 -7.31 -8.78
N ALA A 88 6.01 -8.53 -8.73
CA ALA A 88 5.25 -9.70 -8.28
C ALA A 88 4.63 -9.51 -6.89
N LYS A 89 5.38 -8.94 -5.93
CA LYS A 89 4.85 -8.66 -4.58
C LYS A 89 3.79 -7.55 -4.57
N ARG A 90 3.94 -6.54 -5.44
CA ARG A 90 2.95 -5.47 -5.56
C ARG A 90 1.68 -5.97 -6.24
N ASP A 91 1.82 -6.91 -7.18
CA ASP A 91 0.71 -7.59 -7.83
C ASP A 91 -0.08 -8.45 -6.81
N ASP A 92 0.59 -9.15 -5.89
CA ASP A 92 -0.08 -9.86 -4.78
C ASP A 92 -0.96 -8.92 -3.93
N LEU A 93 -0.48 -7.71 -3.62
CA LEU A 93 -1.23 -6.73 -2.85
C LEU A 93 -2.43 -6.20 -3.65
N GLU A 94 -2.20 -5.94 -4.94
CA GLU A 94 -3.26 -5.54 -5.87
C GLU A 94 -4.36 -6.60 -5.95
N GLU A 95 -4.00 -7.88 -6.06
CA GLU A 95 -4.94 -9.00 -6.12
C GLU A 95 -5.83 -9.08 -4.86
N LEU A 96 -5.27 -8.84 -3.66
CA LEU A 96 -6.07 -8.79 -2.42
C LEU A 96 -7.11 -7.66 -2.45
N VAL A 97 -6.75 -6.49 -2.98
CA VAL A 97 -7.67 -5.36 -3.13
C VAL A 97 -8.73 -5.67 -4.20
N VAL A 98 -8.32 -6.20 -5.36
CA VAL A 98 -9.24 -6.61 -6.43
C VAL A 98 -10.24 -7.65 -5.92
N HIS A 99 -9.78 -8.68 -5.22
CA HIS A 99 -10.65 -9.71 -4.66
C HIS A 99 -11.64 -9.14 -3.64
N THR A 100 -11.21 -8.19 -2.81
CA THR A 100 -12.09 -7.50 -1.87
C THR A 100 -13.17 -6.69 -2.61
N LEU A 101 -12.81 -6.00 -3.69
CA LEU A 101 -13.76 -5.28 -4.53
C LEU A 101 -14.74 -6.22 -5.25
N GLU A 102 -14.27 -7.37 -5.75
CA GLU A 102 -15.11 -8.41 -6.35
C GLU A 102 -16.15 -8.93 -5.37
N ARG A 103 -15.74 -9.26 -4.14
CA ARG A 103 -16.65 -9.68 -3.07
C ARG A 103 -17.72 -8.62 -2.79
N GLY A 104 -17.34 -7.35 -2.74
CA GLY A 104 -18.28 -6.26 -2.48
C GLY A 104 -19.25 -5.99 -3.64
N VAL A 105 -18.85 -6.22 -4.89
CA VAL A 105 -19.79 -6.18 -6.03
C VAL A 105 -20.74 -7.38 -5.99
N ALA A 106 -20.23 -8.57 -5.63
CA ALA A 106 -21.02 -9.79 -5.56
C ALA A 106 -22.10 -9.76 -4.46
N ASP A 107 -21.79 -9.17 -3.30
CA ASP A 107 -22.75 -9.02 -2.18
C ASP A 107 -23.61 -7.75 -2.27
N GLY A 108 -23.34 -6.87 -3.24
CA GLY A 108 -24.07 -5.63 -3.48
C GLY A 108 -23.68 -4.46 -2.58
N SER A 109 -22.65 -4.59 -1.74
CA SER A 109 -22.12 -3.49 -0.92
C SER A 109 -21.39 -2.43 -1.76
N PHE A 110 -20.78 -2.81 -2.87
CA PHE A 110 -20.16 -1.93 -3.85
C PHE A 110 -20.91 -1.93 -5.18
N ARG A 111 -20.98 -0.78 -5.84
CA ARG A 111 -21.55 -0.70 -7.18
C ARG A 111 -20.65 -1.38 -8.21
N PRO A 112 -21.20 -1.95 -9.29
CA PRO A 112 -20.42 -2.46 -10.41
C PRO A 112 -19.47 -1.41 -10.97
N GLN A 113 -18.25 -1.82 -11.30
CA GLN A 113 -17.24 -0.97 -11.92
C GLN A 113 -16.93 -1.48 -13.33
N PRO A 114 -16.62 -0.59 -14.30
CA PRO A 114 -16.13 -1.01 -15.61
C PRO A 114 -14.83 -1.84 -15.54
N SER A 115 -14.00 -1.58 -14.53
CA SER A 115 -12.80 -2.37 -14.22
C SER A 115 -12.47 -2.29 -12.74
N LEU A 116 -12.51 -3.44 -12.05
CA LEU A 116 -12.13 -3.52 -10.63
C LEU A 116 -10.61 -3.36 -10.44
N LYS A 117 -9.82 -3.76 -11.43
CA LYS A 117 -8.37 -3.52 -11.46
C LYS A 117 -8.03 -2.03 -11.50
N VAL A 118 -8.72 -1.24 -12.34
CA VAL A 118 -8.54 0.22 -12.36
C VAL A 118 -9.00 0.86 -11.04
N ALA A 119 -10.08 0.36 -10.43
CA ALA A 119 -10.49 0.81 -9.11
C ALA A 119 -9.42 0.52 -8.05
N ALA A 120 -8.85 -0.69 -8.03
CA ALA A 120 -7.77 -1.08 -7.13
C ALA A 120 -6.53 -0.19 -7.30
N PHE A 121 -6.14 0.13 -8.54
CA PHE A 121 -5.07 1.11 -8.80
C PHE A 121 -5.35 2.48 -8.18
N GLY A 122 -6.60 2.95 -8.25
CA GLY A 122 -7.02 4.19 -7.60
C GLY A 122 -6.88 4.12 -6.07
N VAL A 123 -7.37 3.03 -5.46
CA VAL A 123 -7.27 2.82 -4.00
C VAL A 123 -5.81 2.80 -3.54
N ILE A 124 -4.98 1.97 -4.18
CA ILE A 124 -3.56 1.84 -3.83
C ILE A 124 -2.83 3.14 -4.12
N GLY A 125 -3.12 3.82 -5.23
CA GLY A 125 -2.50 5.08 -5.61
C GLY A 125 -2.75 6.20 -4.60
N ILE A 126 -4.00 6.31 -4.10
CA ILE A 126 -4.36 7.28 -3.05
C ILE A 126 -3.53 7.04 -1.79
N CYS A 127 -3.42 5.78 -1.34
CA CYS A 127 -2.64 5.44 -0.14
C CYS A 127 -1.15 5.67 -0.35
N ALA A 128 -0.62 5.19 -1.48
CA ALA A 128 0.79 5.26 -1.81
C ALA A 128 1.27 6.72 -1.91
N TRP A 129 0.49 7.65 -2.48
CA TRP A 129 0.92 9.05 -2.64
C TRP A 129 1.33 9.74 -1.33
N GLY A 130 0.88 9.25 -0.17
CA GLY A 130 1.24 9.76 1.15
C GLY A 130 2.74 10.01 1.36
N TYR A 131 3.63 9.17 0.81
CA TYR A 131 5.08 9.30 0.99
C TYR A 131 5.66 10.64 0.55
N GLN A 132 4.98 11.39 -0.30
CA GLN A 132 5.48 12.67 -0.84
C GLN A 132 5.32 13.85 0.13
N TRP A 133 4.41 13.75 1.08
CA TRP A 133 4.03 14.89 1.93
C TRP A 133 3.82 14.51 3.40
N TYR A 134 3.68 13.22 3.70
CA TYR A 134 3.53 12.74 5.06
C TYR A 134 4.77 13.10 5.91
N ARG A 135 4.53 13.43 7.18
CA ARG A 135 5.59 13.78 8.14
C ARG A 135 5.42 12.94 9.39
N GLN A 136 6.39 12.07 9.68
CA GLN A 136 6.42 11.33 10.94
C GLN A 136 6.42 12.31 12.13
N GLY A 137 5.57 12.04 13.12
CA GLY A 137 5.36 12.95 14.26
C GLY A 137 4.54 14.21 13.94
N GLY A 138 3.95 14.28 12.73
CA GLY A 138 2.98 15.30 12.37
C GLY A 138 1.67 15.19 13.17
N PRO A 139 0.72 16.12 12.92
CA PRO A 139 -0.53 16.19 13.68
C PRO A 139 -1.49 15.01 13.42
N LEU A 140 -1.32 14.29 12.32
CA LEU A 140 -2.11 13.12 11.96
C LEU A 140 -1.21 11.90 11.77
N ARG A 141 -1.60 10.79 12.38
CA ARG A 141 -0.99 9.47 12.15
C ARG A 141 -1.45 8.87 10.82
N GLY A 142 -0.64 7.97 10.28
CA GLY A 142 -0.92 7.24 9.05
C GLY A 142 -2.28 6.55 9.11
N ARG A 143 -2.59 5.86 10.21
CA ARG A 143 -3.93 5.28 10.44
C ARG A 143 -5.09 6.28 10.38
N GLU A 144 -4.90 7.51 10.87
CA GLU A 144 -5.95 8.53 10.84
C GLU A 144 -6.20 9.01 9.41
N ILE A 145 -5.13 9.21 8.65
CA ILE A 145 -5.19 9.55 7.22
C ILE A 145 -5.81 8.39 6.43
N GLY A 146 -5.41 7.15 6.71
CA GLY A 146 -5.97 5.95 6.11
C GLY A 146 -7.48 5.83 6.32
N ARG A 147 -7.97 6.12 7.53
CA ARG A 147 -9.42 6.19 7.82
C ARG A 147 -10.12 7.26 6.99
N MET A 148 -9.52 8.44 6.85
CA MET A 148 -10.08 9.53 6.03
C MET A 148 -10.16 9.11 4.55
N TYR A 149 -9.10 8.50 4.01
CA TYR A 149 -9.08 7.99 2.64
C TYR A 149 -10.08 6.86 2.43
N ALA A 150 -10.19 5.93 3.37
CA ALA A 150 -11.18 4.87 3.34
C ALA A 150 -12.60 5.45 3.25
N SER A 151 -12.95 6.45 4.08
CA SER A 151 -14.28 7.10 4.01
C SER A 151 -14.55 7.66 2.61
N MET A 152 -13.61 8.46 2.07
CA MET A 152 -13.77 9.09 0.76
C MET A 152 -13.94 8.07 -0.37
N VAL A 153 -13.12 7.01 -0.37
CA VAL A 153 -13.17 5.96 -1.38
C VAL A 153 -14.43 5.12 -1.25
N LEU A 154 -14.81 4.73 -0.03
CA LEU A 154 -15.98 3.88 0.23
C LEU A 154 -17.28 4.58 -0.12
N GLU A 155 -17.47 5.85 0.26
CA GLU A 155 -18.60 6.67 -0.19
C GLU A 155 -18.64 6.74 -1.73
N GLY A 156 -17.46 6.83 -2.33
CA GLY A 156 -17.27 6.77 -3.77
C GLY A 156 -17.47 5.38 -4.40
N LEU A 157 -17.61 4.29 -3.65
CA LEU A 157 -17.79 2.92 -4.17
C LEU A 157 -19.15 2.30 -3.81
N GLU A 158 -19.84 2.84 -2.81
CA GLU A 158 -21.14 2.37 -2.34
C GLU A 158 -22.16 2.23 -3.48
N ALA A 159 -22.94 1.15 -3.40
CA ALA A 159 -24.13 1.01 -4.21
C ALA A 159 -25.14 2.11 -3.86
N PRO A 160 -25.85 2.71 -4.84
CA PRO A 160 -26.90 3.67 -4.54
C PRO A 160 -27.88 3.04 -3.57
N ARG A 161 -28.20 3.74 -2.47
CA ARG A 161 -29.32 3.33 -1.61
C ARG A 161 -30.55 3.24 -2.51
N ARG A 162 -31.13 2.04 -2.63
CA ARG A 162 -32.45 1.90 -3.25
C ARG A 162 -33.40 2.78 -2.42
N ALA A 163 -34.01 3.75 -3.07
CA ALA A 163 -35.15 4.43 -2.49
C ALA A 163 -36.28 3.39 -2.47
N ASP A 164 -36.72 3.01 -1.29
CA ASP A 164 -37.96 2.26 -1.10
C ASP A 164 -39.17 3.09 -1.55
#